data_AF-A0A352AAH0-F1
#
_entry.id   AF-A0A352AAH0-F1
#
_cell.length_a   1.000
_cell.length_b   1.000
_cell.length_c   1.000
_cell.angle_alpha   90.00
_cell.angle_beta   90.00
_cell.angle_gamma   90.00
#
_symmetry.space_group_name_H-M   'P 1'
#
loop_
_entity.id
_entity.type
_entity.pdbx_description
1 polymer ?
#
loop_
_entity_poly.entity_id
_entity_poly.type
_entity_poly.pdbx_seq_one_letter_code
_entity_poly.pdbx_strand_id
1 'polypeptide(L)' 'MRVYWTDTALQHLLAIHTYIAKNSPQYADIVVDRLTRRSQQIAAFPLSGGTTIIQLSQ' A
#
# COMPACT_ATOMS: atom_id res chain seq x y z
N MET A 1 -15.71 -1.11 -2.24
CA MET A 1 -14.87 -1.43 -3.42
C MET A 1 -13.88 -2.52 -3.03
N ARG A 2 -13.56 -3.50 -3.90
CA ARG A 2 -12.52 -4.51 -3.60
C ARG A 2 -11.16 -3.95 -4.04
N VAL A 3 -10.21 -3.86 -3.12
CA VAL A 3 -8.84 -3.42 -3.40
C VAL A 3 -7.98 -4.65 -3.62
N TYR A 4 -7.33 -4.72 -4.78
CA TYR A 4 -6.39 -5.77 -5.11
C TYR A 4 -4.97 -5.19 -5.14
N TRP A 5 -4.05 -5.88 -4.48
CA TRP A 5 -2.63 -5.57 -4.57
C TRP A 5 -2.04 -6.39 -5.72
N THR A 6 -1.30 -5.74 -6.60
CA THR A 6 -0.52 -6.43 -7.63
C THR A 6 0.73 -7.03 -7.00
N ASP A 7 1.31 -8.04 -7.65
CA ASP A 7 2.58 -8.64 -7.20
C ASP A 7 3.69 -7.59 -7.06
N THR A 8 3.78 -6.66 -8.02
CA THR A 8 4.70 -5.52 -7.97
C THR A 8 4.47 -4.63 -6.75
N ALA A 9 3.21 -4.36 -6.39
CA ALA A 9 2.90 -3.56 -5.21
C ALA A 9 3.33 -4.25 -3.91
N LEU A 10 3.22 -5.59 -3.85
CA LEU A 10 3.74 -6.38 -2.73
C LEU A 10 5.27 -6.32 -2.68
N GLN A 11 5.95 -6.47 -3.82
CA GLN A 11 7.41 -6.36 -3.89
C GLN A 11 7.92 -4.99 -3.43
N HIS A 12 7.25 -3.91 -3.84
CA HIS A 12 7.58 -2.56 -3.38
C HIS A 12 7.36 -2.40 -1.87
N LEU A 13 6.28 -2.96 -1.33
CA LEU A 13 6.00 -2.89 0.10
C LEU A 13 7.06 -3.65 0.91
N LEU A 14 7.47 -4.83 0.44
CA LEU A 14 8.58 -5.60 1.02
C LEU A 14 9.92 -4.85 0.93
N ALA A 15 10.20 -4.18 -0.19
CA ALA A 15 11.41 -3.40 -0.37
C ALA A 15 11.46 -2.20 0.59
N ILE A 16 10.34 -1.49 0.77
CA ILE A 16 10.22 -0.37 1.73
C ILE A 16 10.46 -0.87 3.15
N HIS A 17 9.80 -1.97 3.55
CA HIS A 17 9.99 -2.57 4.87
C HIS A 17 11.45 -2.96 5.09
N THR A 18 12.03 -3.72 4.16
CA THR A 18 13.41 -4.19 4.23
C THR A 18 14.40 -3.04 4.31
N TYR A 19 14.16 -1.94 3.59
CA TYR A 19 15.02 -0.77 3.64
C TYR A 19 14.98 -0.06 5.00
N ILE A 20 13.78 0.16 5.55
CA ILE A 20 13.59 0.85 6.84
C ILE A 20 14.06 -0.04 8.00
N ALA A 21 13.84 -1.35 7.92
CA ALA A 21 14.19 -2.31 8.95
C ALA A 21 15.70 -2.36 9.24
N LYS A 22 16.56 -1.94 8.30
CA LYS A 22 18.00 -1.79 8.51
C LYS A 22 18.34 -0.81 9.65
N ASN A 23 17.50 0.19 9.85
CA ASN A 23 17.71 1.25 10.83
C ASN A 23 16.77 1.10 12.02
N SER A 24 15.51 0.73 11.78
CA SER A 24 14.54 0.47 12.84
C SER A 24 13.47 -0.51 12.35
N PRO A 25 13.50 -1.77 12.82
CA PRO A 25 12.49 -2.77 12.44
C PRO A 25 11.10 -2.39 12.96
N GLN A 26 10.99 -1.82 14.16
CA GLN A 26 9.71 -1.40 14.72
C GLN A 26 9.07 -0.26 13.90
N TYR A 27 9.89 0.65 13.37
CA TYR A 27 9.40 1.72 12.52
C TYR A 27 8.97 1.21 11.13
N ALA A 28 9.65 0.20 10.60
CA ALA A 28 9.27 -0.45 9.34
C ALA A 28 7.85 -1.04 9.43
N ASP A 29 7.52 -1.69 10.54
CA ASP A 29 6.19 -2.25 10.77
C ASP A 29 5.11 -1.15 10.80
N ILE A 30 5.37 -0.04 11.51
CA ILE A 30 4.46 1.11 11.58
C ILE A 30 4.17 1.69 10.18
N VAL A 31 5.20 1.76 9.31
CA VAL A 31 5.06 2.29 7.95
C VAL A 31 4.21 1.38 7.07
N VAL A 32 4.45 0.06 7.11
CA VAL A 32 3.64 -0.93 6.40
C VAL A 32 2.18 -0.90 6.86
N ASP A 33 1.97 -0.78 8.17
CA ASP A 33 0.66 -0.68 8.78
C ASP A 33 -0.12 0.55 8.33
N ARG A 34 0.57 1.70 8.16
CA ARG A 34 -0.05 2.93 7.67
C ARG A 34 -0.44 2.82 6.21
N LEU A 35 0.43 2.24 5.38
CA LEU A 35 0.15 2.00 3.95
C LEU A 35 -1.05 1.08 3.76
N THR A 36 -1.10 -0.02 4.52
CA THR A 36 -2.19 -1.00 4.47
C THR A 36 -3.51 -0.38 4.93
N ARG A 37 -3.51 0.37 6.03
CA ARG A 37 -4.70 1.08 6.53
C ARG A 37 -5.23 2.12 5.54
N ARG A 38 -4.35 2.86 4.86
CA ARG A 38 -4.76 3.84 3.85
C ARG A 38 -5.42 3.18 2.65
N SER A 39 -4.92 2.03 2.21
CA SER A 39 -5.55 1.23 1.15
C SER A 39 -6.93 0.71 1.55
N GLN A 40 -7.11 0.32 2.82
CA GLN A 40 -8.43 -0.05 3.36
C GLN A 40 -9.40 1.13 3.43
N GLN A 41 -8.92 2.33 3.78
CA GLN A 41 -9.75 3.54 3.76
C GLN A 41 -10.24 3.90 2.36
N ILE A 42 -9.40 3.75 1.34
CA ILE A 42 -9.82 3.95 -0.07
C ILE A 42 -10.90 2.93 -0.47
N ALA A 43 -10.84 1.70 0.05
CA ALA A 43 -11.89 0.70 -0.17
C ALA A 43 -13.25 1.10 0.42
N ALA A 44 -13.23 1.79 1.57
CA ALA A 44 -14.39 2.27 2.31
C ALA A 44 -14.94 3.60 1.76
N PHE A 45 -14.08 4.47 1.22
CA PHE A 45 -14.42 5.77 0.64
C PHE A 45 -13.82 5.89 -0.77
N PRO A 46 -14.39 5.21 -1.78
CA PRO A 46 -13.83 5.17 -3.13
C PRO A 46 -13.79 6.53 -3.86
N LEU A 47 -14.43 7.57 -3.30
CA LEU A 47 -14.50 8.93 -3.86
C LEU A 47 -13.67 9.97 -3.06
N SER A 48 -12.95 9.59 -2.00
CA SER A 48 -12.20 10.54 -1.17
C SER A 48 -10.78 10.87 -1.67
N GLY A 49 -10.34 10.22 -2.75
CA GLY A 49 -9.12 10.55 -3.47
C GLY A 49 -9.44 10.71 -4.95
N GLY A 50 -8.92 11.77 -5.59
CA GLY A 50 -9.13 12.03 -7.01
C GLY A 50 -8.96 10.76 -7.84
N THR A 51 -10.01 10.41 -8.56
CA THR A 51 -10.16 9.22 -9.40
C THR A 51 -8.95 9.04 -10.30
N THR A 52 -8.04 8.13 -9.93
CA THR A 52 -7.14 7.50 -10.89
C THR A 52 -7.60 6.05 -11.00
N ILE A 53 -8.46 5.83 -11.98
CA ILE A 53 -8.83 4.52 -12.47
C ILE A 53 -7.53 3.92 -13.01
N ILE A 54 -6.90 3.01 -12.26
CA ILE A 54 -5.76 2.26 -12.78
C ILE A 54 -6.36 1.19 -13.69
N GLN A 55 -6.57 1.57 -14.96
CA GLN A 55 -6.99 0.66 -16.00
C GLN A 55 -5.82 -0.28 -16.28
N LEU A 56 -5.96 -1.55 -15.88
CA LEU A 56 -5.02 -2.60 -16.20
C LEU A 56 -5.21 -2.97 -17.68
N SER A 57 -4.21 -2.66 -18.50
CA SER A 57 -4.05 -3.27 -19.82
C SER A 57 -3.78 -4.76 -19.66
N GLN A 58 -4.44 -5.53 -20.51
CA GLN A 58 -4.17 -6.94 -20.82
C GLN A 58 -2.71 -7.16 -21.21
#